data_AF-A0A1V9Y0Y9-F1
#
_entry.id   AF-A0A1V9Y0Y9-F1
#
_cell.length_a   1.000
_cell.length_b   1.000
_cell.length_c   1.000
_cell.angle_alpha   90.00
_cell.angle_beta   90.00
_cell.angle_gamma   90.00
#
_symmetry.space_group_name_H-M   'P 1'
#
loop_
_entity.id
_entity.type
_entity.pdbx_description
1 polymer ?
#
loop_
_entity_poly.entity_id
_entity_poly.type
_entity_poly.pdbx_seq_one_letter_code
_entity_poly.pdbx_strand_id
1 'polypeptide(L)'
;YDMVHFGHANQLRQAKAMGDYLIVGVHTDKEIIAHKGPPVFTEEERYKMVRAIKWVDEVVEGAPYVTTVETLDKHNADFCVHGDDLTMDASGQDTYRFVKQAGRYRECSRTAGVSTTDLVGRMLLMTKQHHNLGAREYGVDKEQAGKISKFVQDPTTRNNETASTRSNDSTTHSPWTGISQFLPTTQKIIQFSEGKEPKPTDRIVYTAGAFDLFHVGYVEFLRAAKKMGDYLIVGLHTDPVVNRYKGYNYPIMNLHERVLSVLACKFVNEVVIGSPYYVSKDLMDHFKVSVVVHGMTNIMADEDGRDPYEEPKKQGKFVQVESGSTVTTHDIVTRIINNR
;
A
#
# COMPACT_ATOMS: atom_id res chain seq x y z
N TYR A 1 -13.06 5.58 3.89
CA TYR A 1 -11.76 5.34 3.23
C TYR A 1 -10.71 6.33 3.71
N ASP A 2 -10.26 6.19 4.94
CA ASP A 2 -9.16 6.97 5.51
C ASP A 2 -7.98 6.00 5.75
N MET A 3 -6.76 6.37 5.37
CA MET A 3 -5.62 5.43 5.28
C MET A 3 -5.92 4.20 4.42
N VAL A 4 -6.24 4.44 3.14
CA VAL A 4 -6.53 3.37 2.18
C VAL A 4 -5.36 2.38 2.12
N HIS A 5 -5.69 1.09 2.11
CA HIS A 5 -4.76 -0.04 2.06
C HIS A 5 -5.37 -1.16 1.22
N PHE A 6 -4.60 -2.21 0.91
CA PHE A 6 -5.06 -3.29 0.03
C PHE A 6 -6.35 -4.00 0.51
N GLY A 7 -6.63 -4.01 1.82
CA GLY A 7 -7.92 -4.47 2.36
C GLY A 7 -9.14 -3.70 1.82
N HIS A 8 -9.08 -2.36 1.79
CA HIS A 8 -10.12 -1.53 1.17
C HIS A 8 -10.23 -1.80 -0.33
N ALA A 9 -9.09 -1.95 -1.01
CA ALA A 9 -9.05 -2.23 -2.43
C ALA A 9 -9.67 -3.60 -2.76
N ASN A 10 -9.43 -4.63 -1.95
CA ASN A 10 -10.04 -5.95 -2.11
C ASN A 10 -11.55 -5.95 -1.79
N GLN A 11 -12.02 -5.15 -0.83
CA GLN A 11 -13.44 -4.93 -0.61
C GLN A 11 -14.09 -4.35 -1.87
N LEU A 12 -13.50 -3.30 -2.45
CA LEU A 12 -14.01 -2.68 -3.68
C LEU A 12 -13.95 -3.64 -4.87
N ARG A 13 -12.92 -4.47 -4.99
CA ARG A 13 -12.84 -5.55 -5.99
C ARG A 13 -14.01 -6.54 -5.84
N GLN A 14 -14.29 -6.99 -4.61
CA GLN A 14 -15.40 -7.90 -4.33
C GLN A 14 -16.73 -7.25 -4.67
N ALA A 15 -16.93 -5.99 -4.28
CA ALA A 15 -18.14 -5.24 -4.61
C ALA A 15 -18.33 -5.08 -6.12
N LYS A 16 -17.28 -4.69 -6.85
CA LYS A 16 -17.31 -4.60 -8.32
C LYS A 16 -17.60 -5.94 -8.98
N ALA A 17 -17.16 -7.06 -8.41
CA ALA A 17 -17.45 -8.39 -8.96
C ALA A 17 -18.92 -8.83 -8.83
N MET A 18 -19.72 -8.12 -8.01
CA MET A 18 -21.15 -8.41 -7.83
C MET A 18 -22.05 -7.67 -8.83
N GLY A 19 -21.50 -6.79 -9.67
CA GLY A 19 -22.25 -6.04 -10.66
C GLY A 19 -21.36 -5.50 -11.79
N ASP A 20 -21.89 -4.58 -12.59
CA ASP A 20 -21.17 -4.05 -13.76
C ASP A 20 -20.55 -2.67 -13.53
N TYR A 21 -21.03 -1.92 -12.52
CA TYR A 21 -20.63 -0.55 -12.22
C TYR A 21 -20.55 -0.35 -10.70
N LEU A 22 -19.48 0.29 -10.21
CA LEU A 22 -19.22 0.53 -8.80
C LEU A 22 -19.13 2.03 -8.52
N ILE A 23 -20.12 2.50 -7.77
CA ILE A 23 -20.16 3.84 -7.18
C ILE A 23 -19.68 3.75 -5.73
N VAL A 24 -18.75 4.62 -5.34
CA VAL A 24 -18.23 4.68 -3.97
C VAL A 24 -18.56 6.01 -3.34
N GLY A 25 -19.44 5.98 -2.33
CA GLY A 25 -19.71 7.13 -1.48
C GLY A 25 -18.57 7.36 -0.47
N VAL A 26 -18.10 8.61 -0.37
CA VAL A 26 -17.06 9.00 0.58
C VAL A 26 -17.55 10.18 1.41
N HIS A 27 -17.49 10.05 2.74
CA HIS A 27 -17.98 11.07 3.68
C HIS A 27 -17.10 12.32 3.71
N THR A 28 -17.67 13.46 4.09
CA THR A 28 -16.91 14.68 4.38
C THR A 28 -16.11 14.56 5.69
N ASP A 29 -15.12 15.42 5.89
CA ASP A 29 -14.38 15.50 7.15
C ASP A 29 -15.31 15.87 8.31
N LYS A 30 -16.25 16.79 8.08
CA LYS A 30 -17.28 17.20 9.04
C LYS A 30 -18.16 16.02 9.48
N GLU A 31 -18.61 15.21 8.53
CA GLU A 31 -19.46 14.05 8.80
C GLU A 31 -18.71 12.98 9.60
N ILE A 32 -17.42 12.78 9.30
CA ILE A 32 -16.56 11.85 10.04
C ILE A 32 -16.38 12.31 11.48
N ILE A 33 -16.04 13.59 11.70
CA ILE A 33 -15.81 14.17 13.03
C ILE A 33 -17.05 14.09 13.92
N ALA A 34 -18.25 14.16 13.34
CA ALA A 34 -19.50 14.03 14.09
C ALA A 34 -19.70 12.63 14.68
N HIS A 35 -19.12 11.58 14.07
CA HIS A 35 -19.34 10.18 14.46
C HIS A 35 -18.12 9.53 15.12
N LYS A 36 -16.91 10.00 14.81
CA LYS A 36 -15.64 9.45 15.32
C LYS A 36 -14.55 10.53 15.34
N GLY A 37 -13.34 10.14 15.75
CA GLY A 37 -12.17 11.03 15.72
C GLY A 37 -11.88 11.59 14.31
N PRO A 38 -11.13 12.71 14.23
CA PRO A 38 -10.81 13.34 12.96
C PRO A 38 -10.05 12.38 12.02
N PRO A 39 -10.32 12.42 10.71
CA PRO A 39 -9.59 11.61 9.75
C PRO A 39 -8.13 12.07 9.62
N VAL A 40 -7.24 11.16 9.23
CA VAL A 40 -5.81 11.44 9.00
C VAL A 40 -5.61 12.22 7.69
N PHE A 41 -6.38 11.86 6.66
CA PHE A 41 -6.39 12.53 5.37
C PHE A 41 -7.62 13.42 5.21
N THR A 42 -7.44 14.54 4.50
CA THR A 42 -8.55 15.43 4.15
C THR A 42 -9.52 14.71 3.21
N GLU A 43 -10.76 15.19 3.14
CA GLU A 43 -11.76 14.61 2.23
C GLU A 43 -11.30 14.59 0.77
N GLU A 44 -10.62 15.63 0.30
CA GLU A 44 -10.03 15.71 -1.05
C GLU A 44 -8.97 14.62 -1.30
N GLU A 45 -8.08 14.40 -0.32
CA GLU A 45 -7.07 13.34 -0.40
C GLU A 45 -7.75 11.96 -0.46
N ARG A 46 -8.82 11.76 0.33
CA ARG A 46 -9.60 10.52 0.36
C ARG A 46 -10.35 10.30 -0.96
N TYR A 47 -10.98 11.34 -1.53
CA TYR A 47 -11.67 11.25 -2.82
C TYR A 47 -10.72 10.86 -3.93
N LYS A 48 -9.56 11.52 -4.04
CA LYS A 48 -8.53 11.22 -5.04
C LYS A 48 -8.00 9.79 -4.91
N MET A 49 -7.76 9.34 -3.68
CA MET A 49 -7.26 8.00 -3.41
C MET A 49 -8.27 6.92 -3.84
N VAL A 50 -9.55 7.09 -3.53
CA VAL A 50 -10.61 6.15 -3.93
C VAL A 50 -10.77 6.13 -5.46
N ARG A 51 -10.74 7.29 -6.12
CA ARG A 51 -10.80 7.40 -7.59
C ARG A 51 -9.66 6.69 -8.31
N ALA A 52 -8.52 6.48 -7.64
CA ALA A 52 -7.35 5.85 -8.23
C ALA A 52 -7.42 4.31 -8.22
N ILE A 53 -8.36 3.73 -7.46
CA ILE A 53 -8.56 2.29 -7.39
C ILE A 53 -9.27 1.82 -8.66
N LYS A 54 -8.72 0.83 -9.35
CA LYS A 54 -9.18 0.43 -10.70
C LYS A 54 -10.57 -0.16 -10.79
N TRP A 55 -11.11 -0.65 -9.67
CA TRP A 55 -12.47 -1.19 -9.63
C TRP A 55 -13.54 -0.12 -9.42
N VAL A 56 -13.15 1.10 -9.09
CA VAL A 56 -14.06 2.21 -8.82
C VAL A 56 -14.31 2.98 -10.12
N ASP A 57 -15.58 3.07 -10.52
CA ASP A 57 -15.97 3.83 -11.71
C ASP A 57 -16.33 5.27 -11.36
N GLU A 58 -17.04 5.47 -10.24
CA GLU A 58 -17.49 6.79 -9.78
C GLU A 58 -17.28 6.96 -8.27
N VAL A 59 -16.92 8.19 -7.87
CA VAL A 59 -16.84 8.59 -6.45
C VAL A 59 -17.83 9.70 -6.18
N VAL A 60 -18.76 9.42 -5.26
CA VAL A 60 -19.73 10.39 -4.75
C VAL A 60 -19.15 11.05 -3.50
N GLU A 61 -18.89 12.34 -3.60
CA GLU A 61 -18.38 13.15 -2.51
C GLU A 61 -19.50 13.54 -1.53
N GLY A 62 -19.15 13.68 -0.26
CA GLY A 62 -20.10 14.04 0.80
C GLY A 62 -21.24 13.05 0.99
N ALA A 63 -20.96 11.76 0.81
CA ALA A 63 -21.95 10.72 1.06
C ALA A 63 -22.38 10.68 2.55
N PRO A 64 -23.67 10.45 2.85
CA PRO A 64 -24.15 10.28 4.24
C PRO A 64 -23.39 9.18 4.98
N TYR A 65 -23.28 9.29 6.31
CA TYR A 65 -22.57 8.30 7.12
C TYR A 65 -23.20 6.90 7.06
N VAL A 66 -24.54 6.84 7.08
CA VAL A 66 -25.31 5.60 6.97
C VAL A 66 -25.92 5.46 5.59
N THR A 67 -25.74 4.31 4.96
CA THR A 67 -26.37 3.99 3.67
C THR A 67 -27.88 3.85 3.84
N THR A 68 -28.65 4.62 3.06
CA THR A 68 -30.11 4.56 3.04
C THR A 68 -30.62 4.09 1.68
N VAL A 69 -31.86 3.57 1.66
CA VAL A 69 -32.55 3.20 0.41
C VAL A 69 -32.66 4.41 -0.53
N GLU A 70 -32.95 5.60 0.02
CA GLU A 70 -32.98 6.87 -0.72
C GLU A 70 -31.64 7.19 -1.40
N THR A 71 -30.51 6.95 -0.72
CA THR A 71 -29.19 7.15 -1.32
C THR A 71 -28.97 6.19 -2.49
N LEU A 72 -29.41 4.93 -2.36
CA LEU A 72 -29.31 3.96 -3.45
C LEU A 72 -30.19 4.36 -4.65
N ASP A 73 -31.41 4.82 -4.39
CA ASP A 73 -32.33 5.27 -5.45
C ASP A 73 -31.81 6.51 -6.17
N LYS A 74 -31.28 7.49 -5.41
CA LYS A 74 -30.69 8.71 -5.96
C LYS A 74 -29.56 8.43 -6.96
N HIS A 75 -28.77 7.38 -6.73
CA HIS A 75 -27.65 6.99 -7.58
C HIS A 75 -27.97 5.80 -8.49
N ASN A 76 -29.25 5.39 -8.57
CA ASN A 76 -29.70 4.23 -9.35
C ASN A 76 -28.85 2.96 -9.09
N ALA A 77 -28.52 2.72 -7.82
CA ALA A 77 -27.72 1.57 -7.39
C ALA A 77 -28.64 0.43 -6.94
N ASP A 78 -28.44 -0.79 -7.46
CA ASP A 78 -29.30 -1.93 -7.12
C ASP A 78 -29.18 -2.34 -5.65
N PHE A 79 -27.96 -2.34 -5.09
CA PHE A 79 -27.68 -2.74 -3.72
C PHE A 79 -26.39 -2.08 -3.20
N CYS A 80 -26.21 -2.08 -1.88
CA CYS A 80 -24.92 -1.74 -1.26
C CYS A 80 -24.13 -2.99 -0.86
N VAL A 81 -22.82 -2.84 -0.76
CA VAL A 81 -21.90 -3.89 -0.32
C VAL A 81 -21.10 -3.38 0.88
N HIS A 82 -21.13 -4.13 1.98
CA HIS A 82 -20.37 -3.82 3.20
C HIS A 82 -19.63 -5.06 3.70
N GLY A 83 -18.72 -4.85 4.67
CA GLY A 83 -18.08 -5.96 5.37
C GLY A 83 -19.07 -6.73 6.25
N ASP A 84 -18.63 -7.87 6.76
CA ASP A 84 -19.34 -8.74 7.70
C ASP A 84 -19.23 -8.26 9.17
N ASP A 85 -18.87 -6.99 9.38
CA ASP A 85 -18.75 -6.40 10.71
C ASP A 85 -20.14 -6.19 11.35
N LEU A 86 -20.23 -6.43 12.66
CA LEU A 86 -21.44 -6.14 13.44
C LEU A 86 -21.68 -4.63 13.48
N THR A 87 -22.80 -4.18 12.92
CA THR A 87 -23.16 -2.76 12.80
C THR A 87 -24.47 -2.49 13.52
N MET A 88 -24.38 -1.98 14.75
CA MET A 88 -25.52 -1.63 15.59
C MET A 88 -25.53 -0.13 15.85
N ASP A 89 -26.71 0.47 15.85
CA ASP A 89 -26.92 1.84 16.29
C ASP A 89 -26.98 1.95 17.82
N ALA A 90 -27.11 3.17 18.34
CA ALA A 90 -27.19 3.43 19.79
C ALA A 90 -28.38 2.74 20.48
N SER A 91 -29.40 2.31 19.72
CA SER A 91 -30.55 1.55 20.23
C SER A 91 -30.36 0.04 20.18
N GLY A 92 -29.19 -0.44 19.75
CA GLY A 92 -28.89 -1.86 19.60
C GLY A 92 -29.58 -2.50 18.39
N GLN A 93 -30.03 -1.71 17.41
CA GLN A 93 -30.62 -2.22 16.19
C GLN A 93 -29.62 -2.13 15.04
N ASP A 94 -29.75 -3.04 14.06
CA ASP A 94 -28.89 -3.05 12.88
C ASP A 94 -28.95 -1.71 12.13
N THR A 95 -27.78 -1.09 11.92
CA THR A 95 -27.65 0.24 11.27
C THR A 95 -28.21 0.24 9.84
N TYR A 96 -28.15 -0.90 9.14
CA TYR A 96 -28.60 -1.08 7.77
C TYR A 96 -29.94 -1.80 7.66
N ARG A 97 -30.72 -1.90 8.76
CA ARG A 97 -32.00 -2.64 8.81
C ARG A 97 -32.94 -2.34 7.64
N PHE A 98 -33.09 -1.08 7.26
CA PHE A 98 -34.01 -0.69 6.17
C PHE A 98 -33.52 -1.16 4.79
N VAL A 99 -32.20 -1.12 4.56
CA VAL A 99 -31.59 -1.60 3.31
C VAL A 99 -31.63 -3.13 3.24
N LYS A 100 -31.39 -3.81 4.37
CA LYS A 100 -31.53 -5.27 4.49
C LYS A 100 -32.96 -5.73 4.26
N GLN A 101 -33.95 -5.06 4.86
CA GLN A 101 -35.39 -5.35 4.64
C GLN A 101 -35.81 -5.16 3.18
N ALA A 102 -35.21 -4.20 2.47
CA ALA A 102 -35.44 -3.99 1.05
C ALA A 102 -34.75 -5.04 0.14
N GLY A 103 -33.95 -5.97 0.69
CA GLY A 103 -33.22 -6.98 -0.09
C GLY A 103 -32.00 -6.43 -0.85
N ARG A 104 -31.60 -5.19 -0.55
CA ARG A 104 -30.59 -4.40 -1.29
C ARG A 104 -29.26 -4.28 -0.52
N TYR A 105 -28.95 -5.24 0.34
CA TYR A 105 -27.71 -5.34 1.09
C TYR A 105 -26.96 -6.62 0.69
N ARG A 106 -25.65 -6.52 0.51
CA ARG A 106 -24.73 -7.64 0.23
C ARG A 106 -23.50 -7.53 1.12
N GLU A 107 -22.92 -8.68 1.44
CA GLU A 107 -21.74 -8.78 2.30
C GLU A 107 -20.54 -9.25 1.48
N CYS A 108 -19.38 -8.71 1.80
CA CYS A 108 -18.09 -9.16 1.29
C CYS A 108 -17.19 -9.61 2.45
N SER A 109 -16.32 -10.58 2.20
CA SER A 109 -15.45 -11.11 3.24
C SER A 109 -14.36 -10.11 3.60
N ARG A 110 -14.09 -10.00 4.90
CA ARG A 110 -12.97 -9.21 5.43
C ARG A 110 -11.64 -9.69 4.87
N THR A 111 -10.76 -8.75 4.55
CA THR A 111 -9.42 -9.07 4.04
C THR A 111 -8.48 -9.38 5.18
N ALA A 112 -7.95 -10.61 5.23
CA ALA A 112 -6.99 -11.03 6.25
C ALA A 112 -5.63 -10.32 6.11
N GLY A 113 -4.99 -10.02 7.24
CA GLY A 113 -3.61 -9.52 7.32
C GLY A 113 -3.44 -8.00 7.29
N VAL A 114 -4.51 -7.20 7.27
CA VAL A 114 -4.41 -5.73 7.38
C VAL A 114 -5.63 -5.10 8.02
N SER A 115 -5.41 -4.06 8.83
CA SER A 115 -6.42 -3.11 9.27
C SER A 115 -5.77 -1.75 9.52
N THR A 116 -6.56 -0.68 9.54
CA THR A 116 -6.04 0.66 9.90
C THR A 116 -5.41 0.65 11.29
N THR A 117 -6.02 -0.05 12.27
CA THR A 117 -5.48 -0.19 13.63
C THR A 117 -4.13 -0.90 13.66
N ASP A 118 -3.96 -1.96 12.87
CA ASP A 118 -2.68 -2.66 12.71
C ASP A 118 -1.60 -1.72 12.13
N LEU A 119 -1.91 -1.04 11.01
CA LEU A 119 -0.96 -0.11 10.39
C LEU A 119 -0.56 1.04 11.32
N VAL A 120 -1.52 1.61 12.05
CA VAL A 120 -1.24 2.63 13.09
C VAL A 120 -0.33 2.02 14.15
N GLY A 121 -0.63 0.82 14.66
CA GLY A 121 0.22 0.10 15.62
C GLY A 121 1.66 -0.04 15.15
N ARG A 122 1.89 -0.45 13.89
CA ARG A 122 3.24 -0.56 13.29
C ARG A 122 3.99 0.77 13.24
N MET A 123 3.28 1.87 12.97
CA MET A 123 3.87 3.22 12.99
C MET A 123 4.20 3.67 14.41
N LEU A 124 3.34 3.36 15.38
CA LEU A 124 3.48 3.80 16.77
C LEU A 124 4.54 3.01 17.54
N LEU A 125 4.74 1.73 17.22
CA LEU A 125 5.67 0.86 17.94
C LEU A 125 7.12 1.04 17.52
N MET A 126 7.38 1.58 16.32
CA MET A 126 8.74 1.76 15.79
C MET A 126 9.58 0.47 15.79
N THR A 127 8.96 -0.71 15.77
CA THR A 127 9.65 -2.01 15.71
C THR A 127 9.79 -2.51 14.28
N LYS A 128 10.76 -3.39 14.01
CA LYS A 128 10.97 -4.03 12.69
C LYS A 128 10.36 -5.45 12.61
N GLN A 129 9.54 -5.84 13.57
CA GLN A 129 9.10 -7.24 13.68
C GLN A 129 8.19 -7.67 12.52
N HIS A 130 7.50 -6.72 11.88
CA HIS A 130 6.71 -6.95 10.67
C HIS A 130 7.53 -7.25 9.41
N HIS A 131 8.86 -7.07 9.44
CA HIS A 131 9.76 -7.50 8.36
C HIS A 131 10.05 -9.02 8.38
N ASN A 132 9.81 -9.69 9.52
CA ASN A 132 10.21 -11.08 9.71
C ASN A 132 9.06 -12.06 9.42
N LEU A 133 9.00 -12.59 8.20
CA LEU A 133 8.19 -13.78 7.88
C LEU A 133 9.01 -15.06 8.13
N GLY A 134 9.36 -15.33 9.39
CA GLY A 134 10.05 -16.56 9.80
C GLY A 134 11.52 -16.68 9.34
N ALA A 135 12.21 -17.69 9.85
CA ALA A 135 13.67 -17.77 9.91
C ALA A 135 14.43 -18.03 8.58
N ARG A 136 13.80 -17.98 7.40
CA ARG A 136 14.38 -18.56 6.18
C ARG A 136 14.22 -17.79 4.87
N GLU A 137 13.77 -16.53 4.87
CA GLU A 137 13.46 -15.87 3.58
C GLU A 137 14.68 -15.26 2.87
N TYR A 138 15.79 -14.99 3.56
CA TYR A 138 16.98 -14.32 2.98
C TYR A 138 18.30 -15.02 3.31
N GLY A 139 18.39 -16.33 3.07
CA GLY A 139 19.65 -17.05 3.10
C GLY A 139 20.56 -16.67 1.94
N VAL A 140 21.25 -15.52 2.03
CA VAL A 140 22.48 -15.32 1.27
C VAL A 140 23.57 -16.14 1.98
N ASP A 141 24.19 -17.06 1.26
CA ASP A 141 25.21 -17.97 1.79
C ASP A 141 26.25 -17.23 2.63
N LYS A 142 26.28 -17.54 3.93
CA LYS A 142 27.11 -16.90 4.96
C LYS A 142 28.61 -17.25 4.85
N GLU A 143 29.08 -17.84 3.75
CA GLU A 143 30.49 -18.17 3.60
C GLU A 143 31.39 -16.98 3.25
N GLN A 144 30.84 -15.86 2.73
CA GLN A 144 31.65 -14.67 2.44
C GLN A 144 31.64 -13.60 3.54
N ALA A 145 30.68 -13.63 4.47
CA ALA A 145 30.58 -12.63 5.56
C ALA A 145 31.61 -12.87 6.69
N GLY A 146 32.25 -14.04 6.75
CA GLY A 146 33.17 -14.43 7.82
C GLY A 146 34.52 -13.69 7.84
N LYS A 147 34.82 -12.82 6.87
CA LYS A 147 36.11 -12.11 6.79
C LYS A 147 36.08 -10.67 7.31
N ILE A 148 34.92 -10.09 7.61
CA ILE A 148 34.78 -8.68 8.01
C ILE A 148 34.62 -8.51 9.53
N SER A 149 34.36 -9.57 10.30
CA SER A 149 34.11 -9.48 11.75
C SER A 149 35.36 -9.35 12.65
N LYS A 150 36.53 -8.94 12.12
CA LYS A 150 37.77 -8.81 12.91
C LYS A 150 38.17 -7.38 13.28
N PHE A 151 37.40 -6.35 12.92
CA PHE A 151 37.83 -4.95 13.08
C PHE A 151 36.97 -4.03 13.95
N VAL A 152 35.98 -4.55 14.69
CA VAL A 152 35.23 -3.73 15.67
C VAL A 152 35.11 -4.48 16.99
N GLN A 153 36.15 -4.38 17.81
CA GLN A 153 36.03 -4.51 19.26
C GLN A 153 35.98 -3.10 19.83
N ASP A 154 34.82 -2.67 20.32
CA ASP A 154 34.72 -1.55 21.26
C ASP A 154 33.88 -2.02 22.48
N PRO A 155 34.37 -1.91 23.74
CA PRO A 155 33.84 -2.67 24.88
C PRO A 155 32.68 -2.02 25.66
N THR A 156 31.89 -1.11 25.10
CA THR A 156 31.01 -0.23 25.92
C THR A 156 29.50 -0.44 25.86
N THR A 157 28.95 -1.44 25.15
CA THR A 157 27.50 -1.74 25.25
C THR A 157 27.22 -2.93 26.17
N ARG A 158 26.88 -2.62 27.42
CA ARG A 158 26.24 -3.55 28.37
C ARG A 158 24.83 -3.92 27.87
N ASN A 159 24.61 -5.23 27.80
CA ASN A 159 23.37 -5.99 27.81
C ASN A 159 22.03 -5.22 27.95
N ASN A 160 21.15 -5.41 26.98
CA ASN A 160 19.70 -5.49 27.23
C ASN A 160 19.17 -6.81 26.67
N GLU A 161 19.72 -7.91 27.17
CA GLU A 161 19.07 -9.22 27.17
C GLU A 161 18.09 -9.30 28.34
N THR A 162 16.96 -8.60 28.31
CA THR A 162 15.84 -8.88 29.24
C THR A 162 14.57 -8.20 28.78
N ALA A 163 13.79 -8.91 27.95
CA ALA A 163 12.31 -8.85 27.96
C ALA A 163 11.72 -10.01 27.12
N SER A 164 12.32 -11.20 27.21
CA SER A 164 11.66 -12.46 26.82
C SER A 164 11.12 -13.13 28.09
N THR A 165 10.18 -12.45 28.75
CA THR A 165 9.36 -13.11 29.77
C THR A 165 8.43 -14.09 29.08
N ARG A 166 8.89 -15.34 29.10
CA ARG A 166 8.21 -16.60 28.83
C ARG A 166 6.70 -16.57 29.16
N SER A 167 5.86 -16.39 28.13
CA SER A 167 4.58 -17.10 28.07
C SER A 167 4.83 -18.41 27.33
N ASN A 168 4.56 -19.53 28.00
CA ASN A 168 4.77 -20.87 27.46
C ASN A 168 3.53 -21.37 26.70
N ASP A 169 2.77 -20.45 26.14
CA ASP A 169 1.53 -20.72 25.44
C ASP A 169 1.71 -20.28 23.99
N SER A 170 1.81 -21.24 23.07
CA SER A 170 1.97 -21.01 21.64
C SER A 170 0.78 -20.28 20.99
N THR A 171 -0.25 -19.97 21.78
CA THR A 171 -1.46 -19.24 21.38
C THR A 171 -1.49 -17.77 21.83
N THR A 172 -0.55 -17.34 22.69
CA THR A 172 -0.54 -15.97 23.20
C THR A 172 0.29 -15.06 22.29
N HIS A 173 -0.37 -14.44 21.32
CA HIS A 173 0.23 -13.39 20.49
C HIS A 173 -0.20 -12.01 21.01
N SER A 174 0.77 -11.11 21.24
CA SER A 174 0.46 -9.71 21.50
C SER A 174 -0.23 -9.10 20.25
N PRO A 175 -1.41 -8.48 20.39
CA PRO A 175 -2.11 -7.84 19.27
C PRO A 175 -1.37 -6.60 18.75
N TRP A 176 -0.35 -6.14 19.48
CA TRP A 176 0.42 -4.95 19.12
C TRP A 176 1.74 -5.29 18.42
N THR A 177 2.44 -6.37 18.79
CA THR A 177 3.77 -6.70 18.22
C THR A 177 3.70 -7.66 17.03
N GLY A 178 2.62 -7.58 16.24
CA GLY A 178 2.33 -8.53 15.18
C GLY A 178 3.31 -8.45 14.01
N ILE A 179 4.01 -9.55 13.73
CA ILE A 179 4.51 -9.89 12.39
C ILE A 179 3.35 -9.67 11.39
N SER A 180 3.59 -9.09 10.20
CA SER A 180 2.53 -9.04 9.18
C SER A 180 2.01 -10.46 8.95
N GLN A 181 0.75 -10.70 9.30
CA GLN A 181 0.08 -11.99 9.15
C GLN A 181 -0.45 -12.18 7.72
N PHE A 182 -0.04 -11.31 6.80
CA PHE A 182 -0.45 -11.39 5.41
C PHE A 182 0.18 -12.63 4.76
N LEU A 183 -0.66 -13.57 4.33
CA LEU A 183 -0.25 -14.70 3.52
C LEU A 183 -0.36 -14.33 2.03
N PRO A 184 0.77 -14.13 1.31
CA PRO A 184 0.76 -13.98 -0.14
C PRO A 184 0.36 -15.31 -0.78
N THR A 185 -0.62 -15.26 -1.69
CA THR A 185 -0.93 -16.40 -2.55
C THR A 185 -0.93 -15.94 -3.99
N THR A 186 -0.55 -16.81 -4.92
CA THR A 186 -0.62 -16.53 -6.36
C THR A 186 -2.03 -16.10 -6.77
N GLN A 187 -3.07 -16.69 -6.15
CA GLN A 187 -4.46 -16.30 -6.40
C GLN A 187 -4.75 -14.84 -6.05
N LYS A 188 -4.25 -14.33 -4.91
CA LYS A 188 -4.41 -12.91 -4.55
C LYS A 188 -3.71 -11.99 -5.55
N ILE A 189 -2.50 -12.37 -5.99
CA ILE A 189 -1.76 -11.59 -6.99
C ILE A 189 -2.53 -11.56 -8.32
N ILE A 190 -3.03 -12.71 -8.79
CA ILE A 190 -3.83 -12.80 -10.02
C ILE A 190 -5.11 -11.96 -9.90
N GLN A 191 -5.81 -11.99 -8.76
CA GLN A 191 -7.01 -11.17 -8.53
C GLN A 191 -6.74 -9.65 -8.60
N PHE A 192 -5.50 -9.25 -8.29
CA PHE A 192 -5.06 -7.87 -8.33
C PHE A 192 -4.32 -7.51 -9.62
N SER A 193 -3.86 -8.45 -10.43
CA SER A 193 -3.20 -8.17 -11.71
C SER A 193 -4.23 -8.01 -12.82
N GLU A 194 -3.92 -7.20 -13.84
CA GLU A 194 -4.72 -7.15 -15.06
C GLU A 194 -4.39 -8.31 -16.02
N GLY A 195 -3.21 -8.93 -15.88
CA GLY A 195 -2.76 -10.05 -16.72
C GLY A 195 -2.58 -9.71 -18.20
N LYS A 196 -2.44 -8.42 -18.55
CA LYS A 196 -2.29 -7.96 -19.93
C LYS A 196 -0.82 -7.69 -20.22
N GLU A 197 -0.25 -8.35 -21.22
CA GLU A 197 1.10 -8.04 -21.69
C GLU A 197 1.14 -6.74 -22.51
N PRO A 198 2.29 -6.02 -22.55
CA PRO A 198 2.46 -4.85 -23.39
C PRO A 198 2.37 -5.24 -24.88
N LYS A 199 1.66 -4.43 -25.67
CA LYS A 199 1.63 -4.62 -27.13
C LYS A 199 2.99 -4.26 -27.73
N PRO A 200 3.36 -4.83 -28.89
CA PRO A 200 4.63 -4.51 -29.55
C PRO A 200 4.85 -3.01 -29.85
N THR A 201 3.77 -2.24 -29.95
CA THR A 201 3.78 -0.80 -30.21
C THR A 201 3.76 0.06 -28.95
N ASP A 202 3.54 -0.53 -27.78
CA ASP A 202 3.36 0.22 -26.53
C ASP A 202 4.69 0.83 -26.08
N ARG A 203 4.65 2.10 -25.68
CA ARG A 203 5.78 2.76 -25.05
C ARG A 203 5.84 2.35 -23.56
N ILE A 204 6.82 1.52 -23.22
CA ILE A 204 6.95 0.98 -21.85
C ILE A 204 7.65 2.00 -20.93
N VAL A 205 6.95 2.38 -19.87
CA VAL A 205 7.42 3.26 -18.80
C VAL A 205 7.80 2.39 -17.60
N TYR A 206 9.00 2.61 -17.05
CA TYR A 206 9.44 1.98 -15.81
C TYR A 206 9.64 3.02 -14.70
N THR A 207 9.22 2.68 -13.48
CA THR A 207 9.57 3.44 -12.29
C THR A 207 9.85 2.48 -11.14
N ALA A 208 10.65 2.87 -10.15
CA ALA A 208 10.99 2.01 -9.02
C ALA A 208 10.99 2.79 -7.71
N GLY A 209 10.74 2.08 -6.59
CA GLY A 209 10.76 2.69 -5.28
C GLY A 209 10.25 1.81 -4.15
N ALA A 210 10.06 2.43 -2.99
CA ALA A 210 9.43 1.77 -1.84
C ALA A 210 7.94 1.54 -2.09
N PHE A 211 7.18 2.59 -2.44
CA PHE A 211 5.71 2.57 -2.47
C PHE A 211 5.09 2.08 -1.15
N ASP A 212 5.68 2.51 -0.04
CA ASP A 212 5.26 2.17 1.32
C ASP A 212 4.13 3.11 1.80
N LEU A 213 3.14 2.55 2.51
CA LEU A 213 1.85 3.20 2.81
C LEU A 213 1.26 3.90 1.59
N PHE A 214 1.03 3.15 0.50
CA PHE A 214 0.62 3.70 -0.79
C PHE A 214 -0.48 4.78 -0.68
N HIS A 215 -0.13 6.02 -1.04
CA HIS A 215 -0.88 7.24 -0.72
C HIS A 215 -1.07 8.16 -1.93
N VAL A 216 -1.81 9.26 -1.76
CA VAL A 216 -2.15 10.22 -2.83
C VAL A 216 -0.92 10.76 -3.57
N GLY A 217 0.20 11.00 -2.88
CA GLY A 217 1.46 11.40 -3.53
C GLY A 217 1.94 10.39 -4.58
N TYR A 218 1.85 9.08 -4.31
CA TYR A 218 2.17 8.04 -5.28
C TYR A 218 1.15 7.95 -6.41
N VAL A 219 -0.14 8.13 -6.10
CA VAL A 219 -1.19 8.18 -7.13
C VAL A 219 -0.91 9.29 -8.14
N GLU A 220 -0.60 10.49 -7.66
CA GLU A 220 -0.35 11.64 -8.53
C GLU A 220 0.95 11.48 -9.32
N PHE A 221 1.99 10.92 -8.70
CA PHE A 221 3.22 10.54 -9.38
C PHE A 221 2.98 9.50 -10.50
N LEU A 222 2.28 8.41 -10.21
CA LEU A 222 2.01 7.34 -11.17
C LEU A 222 1.09 7.82 -12.30
N ARG A 223 0.14 8.72 -12.00
CA ARG A 223 -0.67 9.40 -13.01
C ARG A 223 0.20 10.25 -13.95
N ALA A 224 1.20 10.95 -13.44
CA ALA A 224 2.16 11.70 -14.27
C ALA A 224 3.07 10.75 -15.08
N ALA A 225 3.61 9.70 -14.45
CA ALA A 225 4.44 8.70 -15.12
C ALA A 225 3.68 7.98 -16.26
N LYS A 226 2.41 7.62 -16.03
CA LYS A 226 1.54 7.00 -17.03
C LYS A 226 1.28 7.88 -18.25
N LYS A 227 1.44 9.21 -18.18
CA LYS A 227 1.35 10.07 -19.37
C LYS A 227 2.57 9.96 -20.29
N MET A 228 3.66 9.35 -19.83
CA MET A 228 4.91 9.22 -20.57
C MET A 228 4.95 7.99 -21.49
N GLY A 229 3.90 7.15 -21.49
CA GLY A 229 3.78 5.97 -22.35
C GLY A 229 2.52 5.15 -22.07
N ASP A 230 2.40 4.02 -22.76
CA ASP A 230 1.15 3.26 -22.82
C ASP A 230 1.09 2.15 -21.77
N TYR A 231 2.24 1.71 -21.25
CA TYR A 231 2.33 0.59 -20.31
C TYR A 231 3.28 0.93 -19.16
N LEU A 232 2.77 0.97 -17.92
CA LEU A 232 3.52 1.37 -16.73
C LEU A 232 3.89 0.16 -15.87
N ILE A 233 5.19 -0.08 -15.74
CA ILE A 233 5.79 -1.09 -14.87
C ILE A 233 6.35 -0.41 -13.61
N VAL A 234 5.97 -0.91 -12.44
CA VAL A 234 6.44 -0.40 -11.15
C VAL A 234 7.32 -1.42 -10.44
N GLY A 235 8.60 -1.13 -10.29
CA GLY A 235 9.54 -1.90 -9.50
C GLY A 235 9.41 -1.63 -8.01
N LEU A 236 9.23 -2.69 -7.22
CA LEU A 236 9.18 -2.62 -5.76
C LEU A 236 10.45 -3.18 -5.15
N HIS A 237 11.22 -2.30 -4.51
CA HIS A 237 12.39 -2.70 -3.74
C HIS A 237 12.00 -3.66 -2.61
N THR A 238 12.90 -4.59 -2.26
CA THR A 238 12.71 -5.50 -1.12
C THR A 238 12.76 -4.75 0.21
N ASP A 239 12.20 -5.33 1.27
CA ASP A 239 12.14 -4.69 2.58
C ASP A 239 13.54 -4.34 3.15
N PRO A 240 14.59 -5.18 3.02
CA PRO A 240 15.94 -4.82 3.43
C PRO A 240 16.51 -3.62 2.67
N VAL A 241 16.27 -3.54 1.36
CA VAL A 241 16.72 -2.42 0.52
C VAL A 241 16.02 -1.13 0.94
N VAL A 242 14.70 -1.17 1.16
CA VAL A 242 13.95 -0.01 1.65
C VAL A 242 14.44 0.43 3.03
N ASN A 243 14.66 -0.52 3.95
CA ASN A 243 15.18 -0.20 5.28
C ASN A 243 16.57 0.43 5.23
N ARG A 244 17.43 0.00 4.29
CA ARG A 244 18.78 0.56 4.10
C ARG A 244 18.75 2.06 3.83
N TYR A 245 17.90 2.53 2.90
CA TYR A 245 17.88 3.94 2.50
C TYR A 245 16.85 4.81 3.24
N LYS A 246 15.84 4.22 3.91
CA LYS A 246 14.88 4.96 4.76
C LYS A 246 15.20 4.89 6.25
N GLY A 247 15.89 3.85 6.71
CA GLY A 247 16.17 3.62 8.12
C GLY A 247 14.93 3.30 8.96
N TYR A 248 15.08 3.42 10.28
CA TYR A 248 14.00 3.22 11.27
C TYR A 248 13.27 1.89 11.08
N ASN A 249 11.95 1.88 11.27
CA ASN A 249 11.06 0.74 11.08
C ASN A 249 10.49 0.62 9.65
N TYR A 250 11.02 1.38 8.69
CA TYR A 250 10.56 1.32 7.30
C TYR A 250 11.05 0.06 6.58
N PRO A 251 10.29 -0.49 5.62
CA PRO A 251 8.94 -0.08 5.27
C PRO A 251 7.92 -0.53 6.33
N ILE A 252 6.81 0.20 6.48
CA ILE A 252 5.69 -0.14 7.38
C ILE A 252 4.89 -1.32 6.82
N MET A 253 4.70 -1.33 5.50
CA MET A 253 4.12 -2.45 4.75
C MET A 253 5.25 -3.30 4.14
N ASN A 254 5.17 -4.62 4.31
CA ASN A 254 6.14 -5.53 3.69
C ASN A 254 5.99 -5.55 2.16
N LEU A 255 6.93 -6.22 1.48
CA LEU A 255 6.96 -6.28 0.01
C LEU A 255 5.62 -6.75 -0.59
N HIS A 256 5.02 -7.80 -0.04
CA HIS A 256 3.79 -8.35 -0.61
C HIS A 256 2.55 -7.47 -0.37
N GLU A 257 2.47 -6.81 0.78
CA GLU A 257 1.43 -5.80 1.08
C GLU A 257 1.54 -4.60 0.11
N ARG A 258 2.77 -4.17 -0.19
CA ARG A 258 3.05 -3.08 -1.16
C ARG A 258 2.71 -3.50 -2.58
N VAL A 259 2.99 -4.74 -2.98
CA VAL A 259 2.60 -5.29 -4.29
C VAL A 259 1.09 -5.16 -4.50
N LEU A 260 0.27 -5.63 -3.55
CA LEU A 260 -1.19 -5.53 -3.67
C LEU A 260 -1.68 -4.07 -3.68
N SER A 261 -1.05 -3.21 -2.88
CA SER A 261 -1.41 -1.79 -2.81
C SER A 261 -1.16 -1.07 -4.14
N VAL A 262 -0.05 -1.39 -4.81
CA VAL A 262 0.33 -0.80 -6.10
C VAL A 262 -0.50 -1.37 -7.25
N LEU A 263 -0.74 -2.68 -7.28
CA LEU A 263 -1.58 -3.34 -8.31
C LEU A 263 -3.05 -2.89 -8.30
N ALA A 264 -3.54 -2.36 -7.17
CA ALA A 264 -4.87 -1.78 -7.08
C ALA A 264 -5.02 -0.44 -7.82
N CYS A 265 -3.91 0.24 -8.12
CA CYS A 265 -3.91 1.54 -8.79
C CYS A 265 -4.17 1.38 -10.30
N LYS A 266 -5.16 2.10 -10.83
CA LYS A 266 -5.57 2.03 -12.25
C LYS A 266 -4.54 2.52 -13.27
N PHE A 267 -3.50 3.22 -12.80
CA PHE A 267 -2.43 3.70 -13.67
C PHE A 267 -1.33 2.64 -13.88
N VAL A 268 -1.29 1.60 -13.04
CA VAL A 268 -0.24 0.58 -13.04
C VAL A 268 -0.70 -0.63 -13.86
N ASN A 269 0.16 -1.09 -14.77
CA ASN A 269 -0.10 -2.28 -15.56
C ASN A 269 0.59 -3.53 -15.00
N GLU A 270 1.83 -3.38 -14.53
CA GLU A 270 2.62 -4.48 -13.99
C GLU A 270 3.52 -4.05 -12.84
N VAL A 271 3.88 -5.00 -11.98
CA VAL A 271 4.79 -4.82 -10.85
C VAL A 271 5.97 -5.79 -10.94
N VAL A 272 7.19 -5.28 -10.78
CA VAL A 272 8.37 -6.11 -10.55
C VAL A 272 8.54 -6.30 -9.05
N ILE A 273 8.25 -7.52 -8.58
CA ILE A 273 8.34 -7.88 -7.16
C ILE A 273 9.81 -8.09 -6.79
N GLY A 274 10.35 -7.26 -5.90
CA GLY A 274 11.76 -7.34 -5.49
C GLY A 274 12.71 -6.78 -6.55
N SER A 275 12.38 -5.64 -7.15
CA SER A 275 13.22 -5.00 -8.14
C SER A 275 14.58 -4.58 -7.54
N PRO A 276 15.68 -4.67 -8.30
CA PRO A 276 16.96 -4.15 -7.86
C PRO A 276 16.89 -2.63 -7.67
N TYR A 277 17.74 -2.09 -6.77
CA TYR A 277 17.82 -0.65 -6.53
C TYR A 277 18.44 0.09 -7.73
N TYR A 278 19.51 -0.47 -8.30
CA TYR A 278 20.11 0.00 -9.54
C TYR A 278 19.30 -0.46 -10.75
N VAL A 279 18.93 0.49 -11.62
CA VAL A 279 18.23 0.20 -12.88
C VAL A 279 19.24 -0.24 -13.93
N SER A 280 19.49 -1.54 -14.02
CA SER A 280 20.48 -2.12 -14.94
C SER A 280 20.01 -2.12 -16.40
N LYS A 281 20.98 -2.23 -17.32
CA LYS A 281 20.72 -2.43 -18.74
C LYS A 281 19.92 -3.72 -18.99
N ASP A 282 20.26 -4.80 -18.30
CA ASP A 282 19.57 -6.09 -18.45
C ASP A 282 18.09 -6.00 -18.05
N LEU A 283 17.77 -5.28 -16.98
CA LEU A 283 16.38 -5.03 -16.58
C LEU A 283 15.65 -4.23 -17.67
N MET A 284 16.27 -3.17 -18.17
CA MET A 284 15.67 -2.34 -19.21
C MET A 284 15.47 -3.11 -20.52
N ASP A 285 16.41 -3.96 -20.92
CA ASP A 285 16.32 -4.76 -22.13
C ASP A 285 15.28 -5.87 -21.99
N HIS A 286 15.23 -6.55 -20.83
CA HIS A 286 14.24 -7.60 -20.54
C HIS A 286 12.80 -7.08 -20.66
N PHE A 287 12.50 -5.93 -20.05
CA PHE A 287 11.19 -5.31 -20.11
C PHE A 287 11.00 -4.35 -21.30
N LYS A 288 11.99 -4.24 -22.20
CA LYS A 288 11.97 -3.32 -23.36
C LYS A 288 11.60 -1.88 -22.96
N VAL A 289 12.19 -1.41 -21.87
CA VAL A 289 11.90 -0.10 -21.27
C VAL A 289 12.27 1.03 -22.23
N SER A 290 11.27 1.86 -22.52
CA SER A 290 11.41 3.04 -23.39
C SER A 290 11.79 4.28 -22.60
N VAL A 291 11.27 4.43 -21.38
CA VAL A 291 11.55 5.57 -20.50
C VAL A 291 11.53 5.13 -19.04
N VAL A 292 12.47 5.63 -18.25
CA VAL A 292 12.55 5.44 -16.80
C VAL A 292 12.15 6.76 -16.13
N VAL A 293 11.15 6.71 -15.27
CA VAL A 293 10.56 7.88 -14.63
C VAL A 293 10.80 7.84 -13.12
N HIS A 294 11.27 8.96 -12.57
CA HIS A 294 11.37 9.16 -11.12
C HIS A 294 10.70 10.47 -10.72
N GLY A 295 10.24 10.55 -9.47
CA GLY A 295 9.71 11.80 -8.92
C GLY A 295 10.80 12.85 -8.68
N MET A 296 10.38 14.00 -8.18
CA MET A 296 11.30 15.06 -7.71
C MET A 296 11.86 14.79 -6.30
N THR A 297 11.55 13.64 -5.71
CA THR A 297 12.11 13.25 -4.40
C THR A 297 13.61 12.95 -4.50
N ASN A 298 14.33 13.09 -3.39
CA ASN A 298 15.76 12.80 -3.36
C ASN A 298 16.06 11.35 -3.77
N ILE A 299 17.07 11.18 -4.62
CA ILE A 299 17.57 9.89 -5.08
C ILE A 299 18.80 9.56 -4.24
N MET A 300 18.72 8.51 -3.42
CA MET A 300 19.87 8.06 -2.62
C MET A 300 20.84 7.27 -3.50
N ALA A 301 22.14 7.44 -3.27
CA ALA A 301 23.15 6.61 -3.93
C ALA A 301 22.99 5.13 -3.54
N ASP A 302 23.47 4.23 -4.40
CA ASP A 302 23.51 2.80 -4.08
C ASP A 302 24.62 2.48 -3.06
N GLU A 303 24.73 1.21 -2.65
CA GLU A 303 25.70 0.72 -1.66
C GLU A 303 27.15 1.05 -1.99
N ASP A 304 27.50 1.12 -3.27
CA ASP A 304 28.84 1.47 -3.75
C ASP A 304 28.98 2.94 -4.16
N GLY A 305 27.99 3.77 -3.82
CA GLY A 305 27.99 5.21 -4.08
C GLY A 305 27.56 5.59 -5.49
N ARG A 306 27.21 4.63 -6.36
CA ARG A 306 26.76 4.97 -7.72
C ARG A 306 25.34 5.54 -7.73
N ASP A 307 25.04 6.29 -8.77
CA ASP A 307 23.67 6.75 -9.05
C ASP A 307 22.83 5.55 -9.53
N PRO A 308 21.71 5.20 -8.84
CA PRO A 308 20.87 4.08 -9.25
C PRO A 308 20.24 4.25 -10.65
N TYR A 309 20.22 5.47 -11.18
CA TYR A 309 19.72 5.81 -12.51
C TYR A 309 20.83 6.16 -13.51
N GLU A 310 22.09 5.83 -13.22
CA GLU A 310 23.22 6.11 -14.11
C GLU A 310 23.01 5.53 -15.52
N GLU A 311 22.61 4.27 -15.63
CA GLU A 311 22.41 3.59 -16.92
C GLU A 311 21.27 4.19 -17.76
N PRO A 312 20.04 4.42 -17.23
CA PRO A 312 19.01 5.10 -18.01
C PRO A 312 19.37 6.54 -18.35
N LYS A 313 20.17 7.24 -17.55
CA LYS A 313 20.71 8.57 -17.89
C LYS A 313 21.69 8.50 -19.07
N LYS A 314 22.62 7.53 -19.07
CA LYS A 314 23.55 7.28 -20.19
C LYS A 314 22.81 7.01 -21.50
N GLN A 315 21.70 6.29 -21.44
CA GLN A 315 20.86 5.97 -22.61
C GLN A 315 19.89 7.10 -23.01
N GLY A 316 19.86 8.23 -22.29
CA GLY A 316 18.91 9.33 -22.56
C GLY A 316 17.45 8.97 -22.28
N LYS A 317 17.20 7.94 -21.46
CA LYS A 317 15.86 7.40 -21.15
C LYS A 317 15.32 7.85 -19.79
N PHE A 318 16.11 8.55 -18.98
CA PHE A 318 15.71 9.01 -17.64
C PHE A 318 14.95 10.34 -17.69
N VAL A 319 13.78 10.40 -17.05
CA VAL A 319 12.97 11.62 -16.91
C VAL A 319 12.53 11.80 -15.47
N GLN A 320 12.62 13.03 -14.97
CA GLN A 320 11.99 13.40 -13.70
C GLN A 320 10.64 14.07 -13.93
N VAL A 321 9.65 13.69 -13.13
CA VAL A 321 8.31 14.27 -13.19
C VAL A 321 7.89 14.82 -11.84
N GLU A 322 7.21 15.96 -11.88
CA GLU A 322 6.61 16.55 -10.70
C GLU A 322 5.24 15.90 -10.46
N SER A 323 5.02 15.36 -9.25
CA SER A 323 3.74 14.78 -8.87
C SER A 323 2.68 15.85 -8.55
N GLY A 324 3.10 17.07 -8.23
CA GLY A 324 2.22 18.12 -7.69
C GLY A 324 1.74 17.84 -6.26
N SER A 325 2.32 16.84 -5.58
CA SER A 325 2.01 16.48 -4.20
C SER A 325 3.28 16.44 -3.38
N THR A 326 3.24 17.07 -2.20
CA THR A 326 4.33 17.05 -1.21
C THR A 326 4.20 15.90 -0.21
N VAL A 327 3.12 15.12 -0.27
CA VAL A 327 2.83 14.08 0.73
C VAL A 327 3.81 12.92 0.60
N THR A 328 4.51 12.61 1.69
CA THR A 328 5.38 11.46 1.84
C THR A 328 4.89 10.50 2.93
N THR A 329 5.42 9.27 2.93
CA THR A 329 5.22 8.30 4.01
C THR A 329 5.56 8.89 5.39
N HIS A 330 6.61 9.72 5.48
CA HIS A 330 7.02 10.36 6.73
C HIS A 330 6.00 11.40 7.22
N ASP A 331 5.40 12.16 6.30
CA ASP A 331 4.36 13.13 6.65
C ASP A 331 3.12 12.42 7.18
N ILE A 332 2.75 11.28 6.59
CA ILE A 332 1.61 10.47 7.04
C ILE A 332 1.84 9.95 8.46
N VAL A 333 3.03 9.39 8.73
CA VAL A 333 3.42 8.95 10.08
C VAL A 333 3.36 10.12 11.06
N THR A 334 3.86 11.29 10.66
CA THR A 334 3.83 12.50 11.49
C THR A 334 2.41 12.99 11.77
N ARG A 335 1.51 13.00 10.77
CA ARG A 335 0.09 13.34 10.94
C ARG A 335 -0.58 12.41 11.96
N ILE A 336 -0.31 11.11 11.90
CA ILE A 336 -0.86 10.11 12.83
C ILE A 336 -0.33 10.32 14.25
N ILE A 337 0.97 10.60 14.39
CA ILE A 337 1.59 10.84 15.71
C ILE A 337 1.05 12.14 16.35
N ASN A 338 0.84 13.19 15.55
CA ASN A 338 0.35 14.48 16.05
C ASN A 338 -1.13 14.47 16.46
N ASN A 339 -1.93 13.58 15.87
CA ASN A 339 -3.35 13.40 16.20
C ASN A 339 -3.59 12.36 17.31
N ARG A 340 -2.56 12.05 18.11
CA ARG A 340 -2.65 11.15 19.28
C ARG A 340 -3.40 11.75 20.46
#